data_AF-A0A090XK10-F1
#
_entry.id   AF-A0A090XK10-F1
#
_cell.length_a   1.000
_cell.length_b   1.000
_cell.length_c   1.000
_cell.angle_alpha   90.00
_cell.angle_beta   90.00
_cell.angle_gamma   90.00
#
_symmetry.space_group_name_H-M   'P 1'
#
loop_
_entity.id
_entity.type
_entity.pdbx_description
1 polymer ?
#
loop_
_entity_poly.entity_id
_entity_poly.type
_entity_poly.pdbx_seq_one_letter_code
_entity_poly.pdbx_strand_id
1 'polypeptide(L)'
;MPAGPDPLEADLGAAGASMTQESFEAAVMRVQDYITAGDVFQVNLSLRHAFPMQGTPEQVYEQLRRLNPSPYMGLLRFPDFQLVSASPELLVKVEQGKASTRPIAGTRRRGRTPEEDRKMEEELLTNEKEQAEHIMLVDLLRNDLGRVADYGSVRASELFAIERYSHVMHLVSEVEARLAPGKTVYDVIAAVFPGGTITGAPKVRTMEIIEELEPVTRGPYTGAMGWIDYNGNMELNIIIRTLVVKDGVGYIQAGAGIVIDSVPYREFRECHNKAKAVALAVRRSENRPGKAGDRR
;
A
#
# COMPACT_ATOMS: atom_id res chain seq x y z
N MET A 1 -1.44 -18.44 29.32
CA MET A 1 -0.58 -17.24 29.35
C MET A 1 -0.75 -16.56 28.00
N PRO A 2 -1.31 -15.35 27.91
CA PRO A 2 -1.21 -14.62 26.65
C PRO A 2 0.28 -14.44 26.34
N ALA A 3 0.70 -14.79 25.12
CA ALA A 3 2.06 -14.52 24.67
C ALA A 3 2.33 -13.03 24.89
N GLY A 4 3.46 -12.69 25.52
CA GLY A 4 3.87 -11.29 25.67
C GLY A 4 3.92 -10.58 24.31
N PRO A 5 3.94 -9.24 24.27
CA PRO A 5 3.99 -8.50 23.02
C PRO A 5 5.14 -9.02 22.14
N ASP A 6 4.85 -9.17 20.85
CA ASP A 6 5.86 -9.53 19.84
C ASP A 6 7.05 -8.56 20.02
N PRO A 7 8.31 -9.03 20.08
CA PRO A 7 9.46 -8.15 20.17
C PRO A 7 9.45 -7.01 19.12
N LEU A 8 8.85 -7.24 17.95
CA LEU A 8 8.62 -6.21 16.93
C LEU A 8 7.58 -5.14 17.34
N GLU A 9 6.59 -5.51 18.14
CA GLU A 9 5.61 -4.57 18.72
C GLU A 9 6.22 -3.78 19.88
N ALA A 10 7.14 -4.38 20.64
CA ALA A 10 7.91 -3.65 21.64
C ALA A 10 8.87 -2.64 20.99
N ASP A 11 9.54 -3.01 19.90
CA ASP A 11 10.46 -2.12 19.18
C ASP A 11 9.72 -1.00 18.39
N LEU A 12 8.59 -1.31 17.73
CA LEU A 12 7.75 -0.29 17.06
C LEU A 12 6.97 0.57 18.06
N GLY A 13 6.64 0.05 19.24
CA GLY A 13 6.03 0.79 20.34
C GLY A 13 7.01 1.71 21.08
N ALA A 14 8.31 1.38 21.05
CA ALA A 14 9.38 2.27 21.53
C ALA A 14 9.81 3.32 20.49
N ALA A 15 9.53 3.07 19.21
CA ALA A 15 9.68 4.04 18.12
C ALA A 15 8.61 5.14 18.25
N GLY A 16 8.98 6.39 17.97
CA GLY A 16 8.04 7.52 18.05
C GLY A 16 6.93 7.37 17.01
N ALA A 17 5.74 6.95 17.44
CA ALA A 17 4.56 6.87 16.60
C ALA A 17 3.93 8.27 16.41
N SER A 18 3.43 8.56 15.21
CA SER A 18 2.77 9.84 14.92
C SER A 18 1.46 10.04 15.69
N MET A 19 0.82 8.94 16.11
CA MET A 19 -0.42 8.93 16.87
C MET A 19 -0.32 7.87 17.97
N THR A 20 -0.96 8.11 19.12
CA THR A 20 -1.21 7.05 20.12
C THR A 20 -2.35 6.15 19.65
N GLN A 21 -2.48 4.97 20.26
CA GLN A 21 -3.59 4.07 20.01
C GLN A 21 -4.94 4.77 20.22
N GLU A 22 -5.11 5.49 21.32
CA GLU A 22 -6.34 6.19 21.66
C GLU A 22 -6.69 7.25 20.63
N SER A 23 -5.70 8.03 20.18
CA SER A 23 -5.91 9.04 19.14
C SER A 23 -6.25 8.44 17.78
N PHE A 24 -5.66 7.28 17.44
CA PHE A 24 -5.98 6.57 16.20
C PHE A 24 -7.40 6.00 16.27
N GLU A 25 -7.77 5.34 17.37
CA GLU A 25 -9.11 4.81 17.57
C GLU A 25 -10.19 5.92 17.54
N ALA A 26 -9.89 7.09 18.11
CA ALA A 26 -10.75 8.26 18.00
C ALA A 26 -10.90 8.76 16.55
N ALA A 27 -9.81 8.78 15.78
CA ALA A 27 -9.86 9.13 14.35
C ALA A 27 -10.68 8.11 13.54
N VAL A 28 -10.60 6.81 13.86
CA VAL A 28 -11.46 5.78 13.23
C VAL A 28 -12.93 6.08 13.48
N MET A 29 -13.32 6.35 14.73
CA MET A 29 -14.71 6.70 15.06
C MET A 29 -15.17 7.97 14.33
N ARG A 30 -14.28 8.96 14.19
CA ARG A 30 -14.57 10.18 13.43
C ARG A 30 -14.80 9.92 11.94
N VAL A 31 -14.02 9.02 11.34
CA VAL A 31 -14.27 8.58 9.97
C VAL A 31 -15.63 7.88 9.86
N GLN A 32 -16.02 7.07 10.84
CA GLN A 32 -17.34 6.42 10.84
C GLN A 32 -18.49 7.44 10.93
N ASP A 33 -18.30 8.57 11.64
CA ASP A 33 -19.25 9.68 11.62
C ASP A 33 -19.40 10.26 10.20
N TYR A 34 -18.28 10.49 9.50
CA TYR A 34 -18.29 10.96 8.10
C TYR A 34 -18.96 9.97 7.15
N ILE A 35 -18.73 8.68 7.31
CA ILE A 35 -19.40 7.63 6.53
C ILE A 35 -20.91 7.62 6.82
N THR A 36 -21.30 7.74 8.09
CA THR A 36 -22.71 7.79 8.51
C THR A 36 -23.44 9.02 7.94
N ALA A 37 -22.74 10.15 7.83
CA ALA A 37 -23.26 11.37 7.21
C ALA A 37 -23.38 11.27 5.67
N GLY A 38 -22.76 10.25 5.05
CA GLY A 38 -22.74 10.06 3.60
C GLY A 38 -21.65 10.86 2.88
N ASP A 39 -20.66 11.39 3.59
CA ASP A 39 -19.56 12.17 3.00
C ASP A 39 -18.62 11.28 2.16
N VAL A 40 -18.36 10.07 2.65
CA VAL A 40 -17.41 9.10 2.10
C VAL A 40 -17.90 7.67 2.34
N PHE A 41 -17.43 6.73 1.53
CA PHE A 41 -17.65 5.29 1.71
C PHE A 41 -16.52 4.64 2.52
N GLN A 42 -15.29 5.13 2.31
CA GLN A 42 -14.08 4.62 2.93
C GLN A 42 -13.03 5.72 3.04
N VAL A 43 -12.25 5.68 4.12
CA VAL A 43 -11.04 6.50 4.31
C VAL A 43 -9.92 5.62 4.82
N ASN A 44 -8.75 5.68 4.18
CA ASN A 44 -7.57 4.98 4.67
C ASN A 44 -6.79 5.88 5.62
N LEU A 45 -6.85 5.59 6.93
CA LEU A 45 -6.01 6.25 7.93
C LEU A 45 -4.67 5.55 8.08
N SER A 46 -3.62 6.28 8.47
CA SER A 46 -2.29 5.74 8.60
C SER A 46 -1.54 6.19 9.86
N LEU A 47 -0.57 5.38 10.24
CA LEU A 47 0.32 5.58 11.39
C LEU A 47 1.76 5.54 10.90
N ARG A 48 2.56 6.54 11.30
CA ARG A 48 4.00 6.59 11.01
C ARG A 48 4.82 6.32 12.27
N HIS A 49 5.75 5.38 12.19
CA HIS A 49 6.77 5.14 13.21
C HIS A 49 8.10 5.72 12.75
N ALA A 50 8.79 6.42 13.66
CA ALA A 50 10.14 6.93 13.46
C ALA A 50 11.12 6.29 14.46
N PHE A 51 12.27 5.84 13.99
CA PHE A 51 13.30 5.21 14.82
C PHE A 51 14.71 5.56 14.31
N PRO A 52 15.71 5.63 15.20
CA PRO A 52 17.11 5.78 14.76
C PRO A 52 17.53 4.54 13.97
N MET A 53 18.19 4.75 12.83
CA MET A 53 18.65 3.68 11.95
C MET A 53 20.15 3.49 12.07
N GLN A 54 20.59 2.24 12.29
CA GLN A 54 22.01 1.88 12.44
C GLN A 54 22.58 1.14 11.22
N GLY A 55 21.71 0.50 10.41
CA GLY A 55 22.08 -0.19 9.17
C GLY A 55 22.06 0.71 7.94
N THR A 56 22.47 0.19 6.77
CA THR A 56 22.35 0.93 5.50
C THR A 56 21.06 0.57 4.75
N PRO A 57 20.47 1.49 3.96
CA PRO A 57 19.29 1.21 3.14
C PRO A 57 19.43 -0.03 2.24
N GLU A 58 20.63 -0.30 1.72
CA GLU A 58 20.95 -1.48 0.90
C GLU A 58 20.81 -2.79 1.69
N GLN A 59 21.28 -2.79 2.94
CA GLN A 59 21.18 -3.97 3.80
C GLN A 59 19.72 -4.24 4.14
N VAL A 60 18.93 -3.20 4.40
CA VAL A 60 17.47 -3.33 4.59
C VAL A 60 16.82 -3.88 3.33
N TYR A 61 17.14 -3.34 2.15
CA TYR A 61 16.59 -3.81 0.87
C TYR A 61 16.86 -5.31 0.64
N GLU A 62 18.08 -5.77 0.90
CA GLU A 62 18.44 -7.18 0.79
C GLU A 62 17.68 -8.09 1.76
N GLN A 63 17.42 -7.62 2.99
CA GLN A 63 16.59 -8.38 3.94
C GLN A 63 15.12 -8.38 3.51
N LEU A 64 14.61 -7.24 3.07
CA LEU A 64 13.22 -7.08 2.66
C LEU A 64 12.91 -7.96 1.44
N ARG A 65 13.82 -8.03 0.46
CA ARG A 65 13.71 -8.91 -0.72
C ARG A 65 13.62 -10.40 -0.34
N ARG A 66 14.27 -10.83 0.73
CA ARG A 66 14.24 -12.22 1.21
C ARG A 66 12.98 -12.51 2.03
N LEU A 67 12.54 -11.53 2.81
CA LEU A 67 11.39 -11.67 3.72
C LEU A 67 10.05 -11.53 3.01
N ASN A 68 9.95 -10.60 2.06
CA ASN A 68 8.71 -10.23 1.41
C ASN A 68 8.96 -9.84 -0.06
N PRO A 69 9.37 -10.79 -0.93
CA PRO A 69 9.53 -10.52 -2.35
C PRO A 69 8.21 -10.04 -2.94
N SER A 70 8.25 -8.89 -3.61
CA SER A 70 7.07 -8.23 -4.17
C SER A 70 7.33 -7.84 -5.64
N PRO A 71 6.30 -7.67 -6.49
CA PRO A 71 6.49 -7.33 -7.90
C PRO A 71 7.19 -5.98 -8.09
N TYR A 72 6.95 -5.00 -7.22
CA TYR A 72 7.44 -3.63 -7.38
C TYR A 72 8.44 -3.24 -6.28
N MET A 73 9.53 -4.01 -6.16
CA MET A 73 10.63 -3.67 -5.24
C MET A 73 11.52 -2.57 -5.83
N GLY A 74 12.06 -1.70 -4.97
CA GLY A 74 13.04 -0.71 -5.38
C GLY A 74 13.84 -0.11 -4.24
N LEU A 75 15.04 0.35 -4.57
CA LEU A 75 15.89 1.19 -3.73
C LEU A 75 16.17 2.48 -4.50
N LEU A 76 15.59 3.59 -4.05
CA LEU A 76 15.90 4.91 -4.61
C LEU A 76 16.78 5.71 -3.66
N ARG A 77 17.79 6.37 -4.24
CA ARG A 77 18.71 7.25 -3.52
C ARG A 77 18.56 8.66 -4.04
N PHE A 78 18.00 9.53 -3.22
CA PHE A 78 17.99 10.97 -3.45
C PHE A 78 19.07 11.64 -2.61
N PRO A 79 19.43 12.90 -2.91
CA PRO A 79 20.40 13.65 -2.09
C PRO A 79 20.00 13.73 -0.61
N ASP A 80 18.70 13.92 -0.33
CA ASP A 80 18.22 14.23 1.03
C ASP A 80 17.59 13.03 1.76
N PHE A 81 17.23 11.97 1.04
CA PHE A 81 16.59 10.78 1.63
C PHE A 81 16.71 9.55 0.71
N GLN A 82 16.42 8.38 1.26
CA GLN A 82 16.38 7.12 0.52
C GLN A 82 15.04 6.42 0.72
N LEU A 83 14.61 5.64 -0.28
CA LEU A 83 13.42 4.80 -0.23
C LEU A 83 13.81 3.34 -0.41
N VAL A 84 13.36 2.48 0.49
CA VAL A 84 13.49 1.01 0.39
C VAL A 84 12.08 0.42 0.33
N SER A 85 11.64 0.00 -0.85
CA SER A 85 10.25 -0.42 -1.10
C SER A 85 10.13 -1.89 -1.45
N ALA A 86 9.07 -2.53 -0.93
CA ALA A 86 8.57 -3.81 -1.38
C ALA A 86 7.06 -3.70 -1.62
N SER A 87 6.69 -2.79 -2.54
CA SER A 87 5.28 -2.56 -2.85
C SER A 87 4.67 -3.77 -3.58
N PRO A 88 3.49 -4.23 -3.15
CA PRO A 88 2.75 -5.28 -3.84
C PRO A 88 1.85 -4.73 -4.96
N GLU A 89 1.64 -3.41 -5.05
CA GLU A 89 0.51 -2.84 -5.78
C GLU A 89 0.94 -1.84 -6.87
N LEU A 90 0.35 -2.02 -8.05
CA LEU A 90 0.53 -1.15 -9.21
C LEU A 90 -0.43 0.04 -9.09
N LEU A 91 0.08 1.26 -9.24
CA LEU A 91 -0.78 2.42 -9.45
C LEU A 91 -1.33 2.40 -10.88
N VAL A 92 -0.40 2.43 -11.85
CA VAL A 92 -0.74 2.40 -13.28
C VAL A 92 0.47 1.99 -14.11
N LYS A 93 0.20 1.30 -15.21
CA LYS A 93 1.15 1.00 -16.28
C LYS A 93 0.62 1.59 -17.59
N VAL A 94 1.50 2.18 -18.40
CA VAL A 94 1.21 2.61 -19.77
C VAL A 94 2.21 1.94 -20.70
N GLU A 95 1.73 1.19 -21.67
CA GLU A 95 2.55 0.52 -22.67
C GLU A 95 1.90 0.72 -24.05
N GLN A 96 2.62 1.35 -24.97
CA GLN A 96 2.17 1.60 -26.34
C GLN A 96 0.77 2.24 -26.42
N GLY A 97 0.51 3.24 -25.57
CA GLY A 97 -0.77 3.97 -25.52
C GLY A 97 -1.93 3.21 -24.86
N LYS A 98 -1.67 2.04 -24.24
CA LYS A 98 -2.62 1.31 -23.40
C LYS A 98 -2.28 1.54 -21.93
N ALA A 99 -3.20 2.14 -21.18
CA ALA A 99 -3.11 2.27 -19.73
C ALA A 99 -3.79 1.07 -19.05
N SER A 100 -3.19 0.54 -18.00
CA SER A 100 -3.80 -0.48 -17.15
C SER A 100 -3.47 -0.27 -15.68
N THR A 101 -4.37 -0.73 -14.81
CA THR A 101 -4.20 -0.76 -13.36
C THR A 101 -4.81 -2.04 -12.81
N ARG A 102 -4.31 -2.48 -11.66
CA ARG A 102 -4.69 -3.77 -11.08
C ARG A 102 -5.04 -3.61 -9.60
N PRO A 103 -6.30 -3.29 -9.25
CA PRO A 103 -6.72 -3.24 -7.86
C PRO A 103 -6.53 -4.59 -7.20
N ILE A 104 -6.13 -4.54 -5.94
CA ILE A 104 -5.98 -5.71 -5.07
C ILE A 104 -6.92 -5.50 -3.88
N ALA A 105 -7.82 -6.43 -3.65
CA ALA A 105 -8.63 -6.49 -2.44
C ALA A 105 -8.71 -7.93 -1.94
N GLY A 106 -9.09 -8.09 -0.68
CA GLY A 106 -9.20 -9.40 -0.05
C GLY A 106 -7.86 -10.12 0.07
N THR A 107 -7.63 -10.68 1.24
CA THR A 107 -6.39 -11.43 1.50
C THR A 107 -6.73 -12.73 2.19
N ARG A 108 -6.19 -13.84 1.69
CA ARG A 108 -6.13 -15.09 2.43
C ARG A 108 -4.68 -15.57 2.51
N ARG A 109 -4.31 -16.22 3.61
CA ARG A 109 -3.02 -16.91 3.70
C ARG A 109 -2.99 -18.07 2.70
N ARG A 110 -1.80 -18.50 2.30
CA ARG A 110 -1.67 -19.78 1.57
C ARG A 110 -2.03 -20.95 2.49
N GLY A 111 -2.73 -21.93 1.93
CA GLY A 111 -3.04 -23.18 2.60
C GLY A 111 -1.79 -24.01 2.87
N ARG A 112 -1.80 -24.81 3.95
CA ARG A 112 -0.72 -25.75 4.27
C ARG A 112 -0.80 -27.00 3.38
N THR A 113 -1.97 -27.29 2.82
CA THR A 113 -2.19 -28.34 1.82
C THR A 113 -2.91 -27.78 0.60
N PRO A 114 -2.84 -28.45 -0.57
CA PRO A 114 -3.58 -28.02 -1.76
C PRO A 114 -5.10 -27.90 -1.53
N GLU A 115 -5.67 -28.77 -0.71
CA GLU A 115 -7.09 -28.75 -0.38
C GLU A 115 -7.45 -27.57 0.53
N GLU A 116 -6.58 -27.24 1.50
CA GLU A 116 -6.76 -26.03 2.32
C GLU A 116 -6.63 -24.76 1.47
N ASP A 117 -5.67 -24.72 0.54
CA ASP A 117 -5.44 -23.58 -0.35
C ASP A 117 -6.64 -23.35 -1.27
N ARG A 118 -7.21 -24.42 -1.86
CA ARG A 118 -8.41 -24.33 -2.69
C ARG A 118 -9.64 -23.89 -1.91
N LYS A 119 -9.81 -24.35 -0.66
CA LYS A 119 -10.91 -23.88 0.20
C LYS A 119 -10.80 -22.39 0.52
N MET A 120 -9.60 -21.89 0.80
CA MET A 120 -9.36 -20.46 1.05
C MET A 120 -9.60 -19.62 -0.19
N GLU A 121 -9.26 -20.14 -1.37
CA GLU A 121 -9.58 -19.51 -2.66
C GLU A 121 -11.09 -19.46 -2.91
N GLU A 122 -11.80 -20.59 -2.75
CA GLU A 122 -13.25 -20.66 -2.90
C GLU A 122 -13.95 -19.70 -1.92
N GLU A 123 -13.49 -19.63 -0.67
CA GLU A 123 -13.98 -18.68 0.34
C GLU A 123 -13.77 -17.23 -0.10
N LEU A 124 -12.58 -16.88 -0.60
CA LEU A 124 -12.27 -15.53 -1.05
C LEU A 124 -13.12 -15.13 -2.27
N LEU A 125 -13.32 -16.05 -3.21
CA LEU A 125 -14.13 -15.84 -4.40
C LEU A 125 -15.62 -15.70 -4.11
N THR A 126 -16.12 -16.28 -3.02
CA THR A 126 -17.56 -16.31 -2.68
C THR A 126 -17.94 -15.34 -1.55
N ASN A 127 -16.96 -14.62 -0.99
CA ASN A 127 -17.21 -13.65 0.06
C ASN A 127 -17.86 -12.37 -0.53
N GLU A 128 -19.16 -12.22 -0.32
CA GLU A 128 -19.94 -11.09 -0.84
C GLU A 128 -19.42 -9.72 -0.39
N LYS A 129 -18.89 -9.61 0.84
CA LYS A 129 -18.31 -8.35 1.36
C LYS A 129 -17.07 -7.97 0.57
N GLU A 130 -16.13 -8.91 0.42
CA GLU A 130 -14.87 -8.70 -0.30
C GLU A 130 -15.12 -8.40 -1.79
N GLN A 131 -16.09 -9.10 -2.40
CA GLN A 131 -16.50 -8.83 -3.78
C GLN A 131 -17.08 -7.41 -3.93
N ALA A 132 -17.95 -6.98 -3.02
CA ALA A 132 -18.56 -5.66 -3.07
C ALA A 132 -17.52 -4.54 -2.92
N GLU A 133 -16.58 -4.68 -1.96
CA GLU A 133 -15.46 -3.76 -1.79
C GLU A 133 -14.58 -3.72 -3.05
N HIS A 134 -14.28 -4.89 -3.63
CA HIS A 134 -13.47 -4.98 -4.84
C HIS A 134 -14.14 -4.35 -6.06
N ILE A 135 -15.46 -4.52 -6.24
CA ILE A 135 -16.22 -3.87 -7.32
C ILE A 135 -16.12 -2.35 -7.20
N MET A 136 -16.28 -1.80 -5.98
CA MET A 136 -16.15 -0.37 -5.75
C MET A 136 -14.78 0.16 -6.20
N LEU A 137 -13.70 -0.59 -5.91
CA LEU A 137 -12.34 -0.24 -6.34
C LEU A 137 -12.20 -0.31 -7.86
N VAL A 138 -12.74 -1.34 -8.50
CA VAL A 138 -12.77 -1.45 -9.97
C VAL A 138 -13.50 -0.26 -10.59
N ASP A 139 -14.66 0.12 -10.06
CA ASP A 139 -15.43 1.25 -10.58
C ASP A 139 -14.73 2.60 -10.37
N LEU A 140 -14.06 2.79 -9.24
CA LEU A 140 -13.21 3.95 -9.01
C LEU A 140 -12.10 4.03 -10.08
N LEU A 141 -11.40 2.94 -10.33
CA LEU A 141 -10.31 2.92 -11.29
C LEU A 141 -10.78 3.05 -12.74
N ARG A 142 -11.98 2.56 -13.07
CA ARG A 142 -12.66 2.84 -14.33
C ARG A 142 -12.96 4.33 -14.47
N ASN A 143 -13.41 4.99 -13.40
CA ASN A 143 -13.65 6.44 -13.40
C ASN A 143 -12.35 7.21 -13.63
N ASP A 144 -11.28 6.85 -12.92
CA ASP A 144 -9.98 7.52 -13.04
C ASP A 144 -9.41 7.39 -14.46
N LEU A 145 -9.33 6.18 -15.02
CA LEU A 145 -8.86 5.98 -16.40
C LEU A 145 -9.80 6.62 -17.42
N GLY A 146 -11.11 6.65 -17.16
CA GLY A 146 -12.11 7.27 -18.04
C GLY A 146 -11.88 8.75 -18.33
N ARG A 147 -11.16 9.47 -17.47
CA ARG A 147 -10.83 10.90 -17.66
C ARG A 147 -9.82 11.15 -18.78
N VAL A 148 -9.04 10.13 -19.14
CA VAL A 148 -7.94 10.22 -20.12
C VAL A 148 -8.03 9.17 -21.23
N ALA A 149 -9.06 8.32 -21.17
CA ALA A 149 -9.28 7.24 -22.10
C ALA A 149 -10.02 7.70 -23.37
N ASP A 150 -9.75 7.01 -24.47
CA ASP A 150 -10.54 7.08 -25.69
C ASP A 150 -11.96 6.56 -25.43
N TYR A 151 -12.95 7.14 -26.11
CA TYR A 151 -14.36 6.86 -25.84
C TYR A 151 -14.67 5.37 -26.02
N GLY A 152 -15.30 4.77 -25.00
CA GLY A 152 -15.68 3.35 -25.01
C GLY A 152 -14.50 2.37 -24.87
N SER A 153 -13.27 2.84 -24.62
CA SER A 153 -12.10 1.97 -24.50
C SER A 153 -11.87 1.41 -23.09
N VAL A 154 -12.44 2.03 -22.05
CA VAL A 154 -12.30 1.59 -20.65
C VAL A 154 -13.05 0.28 -20.44
N ARG A 155 -12.34 -0.77 -20.02
CA ARG A 155 -12.93 -2.07 -19.70
C ARG A 155 -12.23 -2.72 -18.52
N ALA A 156 -12.98 -3.50 -17.75
CA ALA A 156 -12.40 -4.47 -16.84
C ALA A 156 -12.10 -5.75 -17.64
N SER A 157 -10.84 -5.95 -18.03
CA SER A 157 -10.41 -7.08 -18.87
C SER A 157 -10.42 -8.41 -18.11
N GLU A 158 -10.20 -8.34 -16.80
CA GLU A 158 -10.21 -9.48 -15.89
C GLU A 158 -10.92 -9.05 -14.60
N LEU A 159 -11.85 -9.89 -14.10
CA LEU A 159 -12.60 -9.62 -12.88
C LEU A 159 -12.47 -10.81 -11.93
N PHE A 160 -12.19 -10.53 -10.65
CA PHE A 160 -12.18 -11.53 -9.57
C PHE A 160 -11.19 -12.69 -9.80
N ALA A 161 -10.06 -12.41 -10.42
CA ALA A 161 -8.98 -13.39 -10.56
C ALA A 161 -8.24 -13.58 -9.23
N ILE A 162 -7.67 -14.77 -9.05
CA ILE A 162 -6.90 -15.10 -7.85
C ILE A 162 -5.41 -15.07 -8.17
N GLU A 163 -4.70 -14.13 -7.55
CA GLU A 163 -3.26 -14.02 -7.67
C GLU A 163 -2.59 -14.63 -6.42
N ARG A 164 -1.69 -15.60 -6.63
CA ARG A 164 -1.01 -16.31 -5.54
C ARG A 164 0.41 -15.80 -5.37
N TYR A 165 0.73 -15.37 -4.16
CA TYR A 165 2.06 -15.01 -3.70
C TYR A 165 2.63 -16.11 -2.79
N SER A 166 3.87 -15.92 -2.32
CA SER A 166 4.57 -16.90 -1.48
C SER A 166 3.84 -17.21 -0.16
N HIS A 167 3.15 -16.23 0.43
CA HIS A 167 2.51 -16.38 1.74
C HIS A 167 1.01 -16.07 1.75
N VAL A 168 0.51 -15.38 0.73
CA VAL A 168 -0.89 -14.96 0.63
C VAL A 168 -1.43 -15.15 -0.79
N MET A 169 -2.74 -15.07 -0.94
CA MET A 169 -3.44 -14.90 -2.21
C MET A 169 -4.38 -13.69 -2.12
N HIS A 170 -4.61 -13.05 -3.25
CA HIS A 170 -5.43 -11.85 -3.36
C HIS A 170 -6.47 -11.98 -4.47
N LEU A 171 -7.60 -11.28 -4.28
CA LEU A 171 -8.58 -11.03 -5.33
C LEU A 171 -8.08 -9.84 -6.15
N VAL A 172 -7.90 -10.05 -7.45
CA VAL A 172 -7.39 -9.03 -8.37
C VAL A 172 -8.34 -8.88 -9.54
N SER A 173 -8.43 -7.65 -10.04
CA SER A 173 -9.07 -7.35 -11.32
C SER A 173 -8.11 -6.52 -12.15
N GLU A 174 -8.26 -6.52 -13.46
CA GLU A 174 -7.51 -5.62 -14.34
C GLU A 174 -8.47 -4.65 -15.01
N VAL A 175 -8.17 -3.36 -14.90
CA VAL A 175 -8.87 -2.29 -15.60
C VAL A 175 -7.90 -1.69 -16.61
N GLU A 176 -8.32 -1.62 -17.87
CA GLU A 176 -7.51 -1.11 -18.96
C GLU A 176 -8.28 -0.13 -19.83
N ALA A 177 -7.54 0.77 -20.47
CA ALA A 177 -8.07 1.75 -21.41
C ALA A 177 -7.02 2.11 -22.47
N ARG A 178 -7.49 2.55 -23.63
CA ARG A 178 -6.61 3.19 -24.62
C ARG A 178 -6.57 4.68 -24.31
N LEU A 179 -5.39 5.28 -24.34
CA LEU A 179 -5.29 6.74 -24.17
C LEU A 179 -6.01 7.46 -25.31
N ALA A 180 -6.76 8.51 -24.96
CA ALA A 180 -7.38 9.38 -25.96
C ALA A 180 -6.31 10.08 -26.81
N PRO A 181 -6.61 10.45 -28.07
CA PRO A 181 -5.69 11.21 -28.89
C PRO A 181 -5.18 12.49 -28.19
N GLY A 182 -3.86 12.69 -28.19
CA GLY A 182 -3.20 13.84 -27.56
C GLY A 182 -2.99 13.72 -26.04
N LYS A 183 -3.43 12.63 -25.39
CA LYS A 183 -3.12 12.37 -23.99
C LYS A 183 -1.74 11.73 -23.81
N THR A 184 -1.10 12.08 -22.71
CA THR A 184 0.25 11.63 -22.34
C THR A 184 0.24 10.86 -21.04
N VAL A 185 1.36 10.22 -20.69
CA VAL A 185 1.55 9.58 -19.37
C VAL A 185 1.38 10.56 -18.20
N TYR A 186 1.65 11.85 -18.39
CA TYR A 186 1.46 12.87 -17.35
C TYR A 186 -0.03 13.14 -17.07
N ASP A 187 -0.87 13.12 -18.11
CA ASP A 187 -2.33 13.17 -17.95
C ASP A 187 -2.81 11.94 -17.17
N VAL A 188 -2.25 10.76 -17.46
CA VAL A 188 -2.58 9.51 -16.76
C VAL A 188 -2.24 9.63 -15.28
N ILE A 189 -1.04 10.10 -14.93
CA ILE A 189 -0.66 10.34 -13.52
C ILE A 189 -1.67 11.26 -12.85
N ALA A 190 -1.98 12.42 -13.46
CA ALA A 190 -2.91 13.38 -12.88
C ALA A 190 -4.33 12.82 -12.68
N ALA A 191 -4.75 11.86 -13.52
CA ALA A 191 -6.06 11.24 -13.42
C ALA A 191 -6.14 10.17 -12.31
N VAL A 192 -5.11 9.32 -12.20
CA VAL A 192 -5.12 8.18 -11.27
C VAL A 192 -4.57 8.51 -9.89
N PHE A 193 -3.73 9.54 -9.76
CA PHE A 193 -3.03 9.86 -8.52
C PHE A 193 -3.86 10.72 -7.55
N PRO A 194 -3.79 10.48 -6.23
CA PRO A 194 -3.25 9.29 -5.59
C PRO A 194 -4.15 8.05 -5.81
N GLY A 195 -3.61 6.85 -5.63
CA GLY A 195 -4.34 5.60 -5.89
C GLY A 195 -5.62 5.48 -5.07
N GLY A 196 -6.75 5.13 -5.69
CA GLY A 196 -8.04 5.04 -4.98
C GLY A 196 -8.08 4.00 -3.87
N THR A 197 -7.42 2.86 -4.10
CA THR A 197 -7.32 1.72 -3.15
C THR A 197 -6.64 2.10 -1.84
N ILE A 198 -5.71 3.06 -1.88
CA ILE A 198 -4.93 3.48 -0.72
C ILE A 198 -5.39 4.81 -0.09
N THR A 199 -6.35 5.49 -0.72
CA THR A 199 -6.93 6.74 -0.21
C THR A 199 -8.33 6.48 0.32
N GLY A 200 -9.25 6.11 -0.57
CA GLY A 200 -10.66 5.86 -0.30
C GLY A 200 -11.55 6.56 -1.34
N ALA A 201 -12.87 6.59 -1.07
CA ALA A 201 -13.87 7.05 -2.01
C ALA A 201 -14.97 7.87 -1.32
N PRO A 202 -15.41 9.02 -1.88
CA PRO A 202 -14.82 9.77 -3.00
C PRO A 202 -13.45 10.40 -2.68
N LYS A 203 -12.49 10.27 -3.61
CA LYS A 203 -11.06 10.58 -3.40
C LYS A 203 -10.79 11.97 -2.81
N VAL A 204 -11.42 13.02 -3.34
CA VAL A 204 -11.18 14.41 -2.89
C VAL A 204 -11.59 14.60 -1.43
N ARG A 205 -12.82 14.20 -1.09
CA ARG A 205 -13.34 14.32 0.27
C ARG A 205 -12.56 13.47 1.26
N THR A 206 -12.16 12.26 0.84
CA THR A 206 -11.29 11.40 1.64
C THR A 206 -9.93 12.06 1.95
N MET A 207 -9.31 12.75 0.99
CA MET A 207 -8.05 13.45 1.23
C MET A 207 -8.19 14.62 2.21
N GLU A 208 -9.30 15.36 2.18
CA GLU A 208 -9.60 16.42 3.16
C GLU A 208 -9.71 15.86 4.58
N ILE A 209 -10.39 14.71 4.74
CA ILE A 209 -10.52 14.03 6.04
C ILE A 209 -9.17 13.51 6.53
N ILE A 210 -8.33 12.98 5.64
CA ILE A 210 -6.96 12.54 5.99
C ILE A 210 -6.14 13.72 6.50
N GLU A 211 -6.19 14.87 5.81
CA GLU A 211 -5.48 16.09 6.23
C GLU A 211 -6.00 16.63 7.57
N GLU A 212 -7.29 16.48 7.86
CA GLU A 212 -7.87 16.86 9.16
C GLU A 212 -7.38 15.96 10.30
N LEU A 213 -7.30 14.65 10.06
CA LEU A 213 -7.15 13.64 11.12
C LEU A 213 -5.70 13.15 11.32
N GLU A 214 -4.86 13.15 10.29
CA GLU A 214 -3.46 12.75 10.43
C GLU A 214 -2.60 13.93 10.92
N PRO A 215 -1.82 13.77 12.01
CA PRO A 215 -1.05 14.87 12.57
C PRO A 215 0.21 15.23 11.76
N VAL A 216 0.47 14.51 10.68
CA VAL A 216 1.67 14.65 9.86
C VAL A 216 1.34 14.40 8.39
N THR A 217 1.95 15.20 7.50
CA THR A 217 1.88 14.93 6.06
C THR A 217 2.54 13.60 5.73
N ARG A 218 1.96 12.85 4.78
CA ARG A 218 2.41 11.51 4.37
C ARG A 218 3.77 11.47 3.66
N GLY A 219 4.22 12.58 3.08
CA GLY A 219 5.46 12.61 2.30
C GLY A 219 5.41 11.58 1.16
N PRO A 220 6.40 10.69 1.01
CA PRO A 220 6.37 9.65 -0.02
C PRO A 220 5.27 8.60 0.17
N TYR A 221 4.78 8.37 1.39
CA TYR A 221 3.79 7.32 1.66
C TYR A 221 2.50 7.57 0.87
N THR A 222 1.94 6.52 0.27
CA THR A 222 0.81 6.59 -0.69
C THR A 222 1.07 7.40 -1.96
N GLY A 223 2.31 7.84 -2.16
CA GLY A 223 2.80 8.36 -3.44
C GLY A 223 3.03 7.24 -4.45
N ALA A 224 3.86 7.51 -5.45
CA ALA A 224 4.17 6.57 -6.52
C ALA A 224 5.67 6.55 -6.83
N MET A 225 6.18 5.36 -7.15
CA MET A 225 7.56 5.15 -7.57
C MET A 225 7.59 4.27 -8.83
N GLY A 226 8.50 4.57 -9.76
CA GLY A 226 8.70 3.76 -10.95
C GLY A 226 9.48 4.50 -12.01
N TRP A 227 9.12 4.32 -13.28
CA TRP A 227 9.85 4.89 -14.41
C TRP A 227 8.92 5.40 -15.50
N ILE A 228 9.43 6.35 -16.28
CA ILE A 228 8.84 6.86 -17.52
C ILE A 228 9.95 6.84 -18.57
N ASP A 229 9.70 6.26 -19.74
CA ASP A 229 10.66 6.25 -20.84
C ASP A 229 10.39 7.36 -21.87
N TYR A 230 11.30 7.52 -22.83
CA TYR A 230 11.19 8.53 -23.88
C TYR A 230 10.13 8.22 -24.95
N ASN A 231 9.56 7.00 -24.95
CA ASN A 231 8.53 6.58 -25.89
C ASN A 231 7.11 6.76 -25.32
N GLY A 232 7.00 7.30 -24.11
CA GLY A 232 5.71 7.47 -23.43
C GLY A 232 5.18 6.18 -22.82
N ASN A 233 6.05 5.20 -22.52
CA ASN A 233 5.72 4.10 -21.64
C ASN A 233 6.05 4.48 -20.19
N MET A 234 5.32 3.90 -19.25
CA MET A 234 5.45 4.19 -17.83
C MET A 234 5.01 2.99 -17.00
N GLU A 235 5.64 2.79 -15.86
CA GLU A 235 5.12 1.90 -14.83
C GLU A 235 5.35 2.56 -13.47
N LEU A 236 4.27 2.79 -12.73
CA LEU A 236 4.29 3.38 -11.41
C LEU A 236 3.58 2.46 -10.42
N ASN A 237 4.26 2.14 -9.32
CA ASN A 237 3.67 1.45 -8.18
C ASN A 237 3.04 2.45 -7.20
N ILE A 238 2.43 1.92 -6.14
CA ILE A 238 2.04 2.69 -4.97
C ILE A 238 3.13 2.57 -3.89
N ILE A 239 3.54 3.68 -3.29
CA ILE A 239 4.53 3.67 -2.19
C ILE A 239 3.87 3.23 -0.88
N ILE A 240 3.78 1.92 -0.70
CA ILE A 240 3.40 1.22 0.54
C ILE A 240 4.46 0.15 0.86
N ARG A 241 4.44 -0.41 2.08
CA ARG A 241 5.47 -1.37 2.55
C ARG A 241 6.90 -0.87 2.25
N THR A 242 7.12 0.41 2.56
CA THR A 242 8.34 1.15 2.20
C THR A 242 8.93 1.77 3.45
N LEU A 243 10.26 1.70 3.58
CA LEU A 243 11.04 2.46 4.55
C LEU A 243 11.55 3.74 3.87
N VAL A 244 11.32 4.88 4.52
CA VAL A 244 12.00 6.14 4.18
C VAL A 244 13.17 6.31 5.15
N VAL A 245 14.35 6.64 4.64
CA VAL A 245 15.53 6.92 5.45
C VAL A 245 15.94 8.37 5.20
N LYS A 246 16.03 9.17 6.26
CA LYS A 246 16.43 10.57 6.19
C LYS A 246 17.14 10.97 7.48
N ASP A 247 18.29 11.64 7.38
CA ASP A 247 19.05 12.18 8.52
C ASP A 247 19.33 11.14 9.63
N GLY A 248 19.61 9.88 9.25
CA GLY A 248 19.85 8.78 10.18
C GLY A 248 18.60 8.23 10.88
N VAL A 249 17.41 8.68 10.47
CA VAL A 249 16.11 8.22 10.97
C VAL A 249 15.40 7.39 9.91
N GLY A 250 14.93 6.20 10.31
CA GLY A 250 14.04 5.36 9.53
C GLY A 250 12.58 5.68 9.85
N TYR A 251 11.76 5.78 8.80
CA TYR A 251 10.32 5.98 8.91
C TYR A 251 9.57 4.86 8.21
N ILE A 252 8.67 4.21 8.94
CA ILE A 252 7.73 3.21 8.39
C ILE A 252 6.33 3.75 8.59
N GLN A 253 5.56 3.85 7.50
CA GLN A 253 4.17 4.27 7.55
C GLN A 253 3.28 3.18 6.96
N ALA A 254 2.18 2.89 7.66
CA ALA A 254 1.22 1.86 7.30
C ALA A 254 -0.19 2.30 7.69
N GLY A 255 -1.19 1.84 6.93
CA GLY A 255 -2.56 2.29 7.08
C GLY A 255 -3.59 1.18 6.96
N ALA A 256 -4.81 1.50 7.36
CA ALA A 256 -5.98 0.63 7.37
C ALA A 256 -7.15 1.35 6.70
N GLY A 257 -7.92 0.60 5.90
CA GLY A 257 -9.11 1.13 5.23
C GLY A 257 -10.29 1.11 6.17
N ILE A 258 -10.77 2.29 6.55
CA ILE A 258 -11.85 2.44 7.52
C ILE A 258 -13.18 2.46 6.79
N VAL A 259 -14.05 1.54 7.16
CA VAL A 259 -15.43 1.40 6.69
C VAL A 259 -16.41 1.48 7.87
N ILE A 260 -17.71 1.53 7.59
CA ILE A 260 -18.73 1.73 8.62
C ILE A 260 -18.69 0.66 9.74
N ASP A 261 -18.31 -0.58 9.42
CA ASP A 261 -18.23 -1.70 10.37
C ASP A 261 -16.81 -1.97 10.90
N SER A 262 -15.86 -1.09 10.62
CA SER A 262 -14.50 -1.18 11.16
C SER A 262 -14.50 -1.18 12.70
N VAL A 263 -13.61 -1.99 13.27
CA VAL A 263 -13.41 -2.06 14.72
C VAL A 263 -12.13 -1.30 15.05
N PRO A 264 -12.18 -0.14 15.74
CA PRO A 264 -11.04 0.77 15.89
C PRO A 264 -9.73 0.09 16.30
N TYR A 265 -9.77 -0.74 17.35
CA TYR A 265 -8.60 -1.49 17.80
C TYR A 265 -8.03 -2.43 16.73
N ARG A 266 -8.88 -3.09 15.94
CA ARG A 266 -8.42 -4.01 14.87
C ARG A 266 -7.73 -3.25 13.75
N GLU A 267 -8.22 -2.07 13.38
CA GLU A 267 -7.61 -1.24 12.34
C GLU A 267 -6.24 -0.70 12.79
N PHE A 268 -6.13 -0.26 14.05
CA PHE A 268 -4.85 0.11 14.63
C PHE A 268 -3.85 -1.05 14.58
N ARG A 269 -4.28 -2.26 14.94
CA ARG A 269 -3.47 -3.48 14.87
C ARG A 269 -3.10 -3.86 13.44
N GLU A 270 -3.96 -3.59 12.47
CA GLU A 270 -3.68 -3.83 11.06
C GLU A 270 -2.53 -2.96 10.53
N CYS A 271 -2.48 -1.68 10.90
CA CYS A 271 -1.37 -0.79 10.58
C CYS A 271 -0.03 -1.40 11.05
N HIS A 272 0.03 -1.87 12.30
CA HIS A 272 1.23 -2.52 12.85
C HIS A 272 1.58 -3.80 12.09
N ASN A 273 0.58 -4.65 11.80
CA ASN A 273 0.79 -5.88 11.06
C ASN A 273 1.36 -5.63 9.66
N LYS A 274 0.89 -4.59 8.95
CA LYS A 274 1.42 -4.18 7.65
C LYS A 274 2.85 -3.63 7.73
N ALA A 275 3.24 -3.01 8.85
CA ALA A 275 4.59 -2.52 9.10
C ALA A 275 5.61 -3.62 9.47
N LYS A 276 5.16 -4.76 10.02
CA LYS A 276 6.03 -5.83 10.57
C LYS A 276 7.10 -6.33 9.60
N ALA A 277 6.77 -6.54 8.33
CA ALA A 277 7.73 -7.07 7.36
C ALA A 277 8.92 -6.12 7.13
N VAL A 278 8.65 -4.81 7.05
CA VAL A 278 9.68 -3.78 6.87
C VAL A 278 10.49 -3.62 8.16
N ALA A 279 9.82 -3.59 9.31
CA ALA A 279 10.48 -3.50 10.61
C ALA A 279 11.42 -4.69 10.87
N LEU A 280 10.98 -5.91 10.52
CA LEU A 280 11.81 -7.11 10.63
C LEU A 280 13.03 -7.06 9.68
N ALA A 281 12.86 -6.51 8.48
CA ALA A 281 13.97 -6.31 7.55
C ALA A 281 15.02 -5.34 8.10
N VAL A 282 14.58 -4.22 8.70
CA VAL A 282 15.47 -3.27 9.39
C VAL A 282 16.24 -3.98 10.51
N ARG A 283 15.54 -4.66 11.43
CA ARG A 283 16.18 -5.35 12.55
C ARG A 283 17.19 -6.40 12.11
N ARG A 284 16.90 -7.16 11.05
CA ARG A 284 17.84 -8.15 10.48
C ARG A 284 19.04 -7.50 9.80
N SER A 285 18.87 -6.28 9.27
CA SER A 285 19.96 -5.54 8.65
C SER A 285 20.98 -5.06 9.70
N GLU A 286 20.51 -4.69 10.89
CA GLU A 286 21.32 -4.17 12.00
C GLU A 286 22.01 -5.28 12.79
N ASN A 287 21.38 -6.45 12.92
CA ASN A 287 21.95 -7.61 13.61
C ASN A 287 23.00 -8.40 12.79
N ARG A 288 23.35 -7.95 11.58
CA ARG A 288 24.50 -8.52 10.88
C ARG A 288 25.78 -7.96 11.51
N PRO A 289 26.69 -8.80 12.04
CA PRO A 289 28.01 -8.30 12.38
C PRO A 289 28.60 -7.69 11.12
N GLY A 290 28.87 -6.39 11.17
CA GLY A 290 29.51 -5.69 10.06
C GLY A 290 30.74 -6.47 9.64
N LYS A 291 30.90 -6.72 8.34
CA LYS A 291 32.25 -6.94 7.82
C LYS A 291 33.04 -5.73 8.27
N ALA A 292 33.93 -5.93 9.23
CA ALA A 292 34.91 -4.95 9.64
C ALA A 292 35.53 -4.38 8.37
N GLY A 293 35.48 -3.05 8.27
CA GLY A 293 35.92 -2.33 7.10
C GLY A 293 37.30 -2.81 6.65
N ASP A 294 37.39 -2.92 5.33
CA ASP A 294 38.62 -2.79 4.57
C ASP A 294 39.35 -1.53 5.07
N ARG A 295 40.24 -1.71 6.05
CA ARG A 295 41.15 -0.66 6.51
C ARG A 295 42.45 -0.84 5.74
N ARG A 296 42.53 -0.12 4.62
CA ARG A 296 43.72 0.27 3.84
C ARG A 296 44.57 -0.83 3.23
#